data_AF-A0A7C7NIZ9-F1
#
_entry.id   AF-A0A7C7NIZ9-F1
#
_cell.length_a   1.000
_cell.length_b   1.000
_cell.length_c   1.000
_cell.angle_alpha   90.00
_cell.angle_beta   90.00
_cell.angle_gamma   90.00
#
_symmetry.space_group_name_H-M   'P 1'
#
loop_
_entity.id
_entity.type
_entity.pdbx_description
1 polymer ?
#
loop_
_entity_poly.entity_id
_entity_poly.type
_entity_poly.pdbx_seq_one_letter_code
_entity_poly.pdbx_strand_id
1 'polypeptide(L)'
;METFHNIGTSTDWIVMIVYFIAIMLFGSYFGRYTKTTSDFFFGGRRFSWWLITMSIVATGVGSHSFVKYSAKGFEHGISSSMTYLNDWFFVPFFMFGWL
;
A
#
# COMPACT_ATOMS: atom_id res chain seq x y z
N MET A 1 19.71 -4.68 30.24
CA MET A 1 18.74 -3.70 30.75
C MET A 1 18.29 -2.91 29.52
N GLU A 2 17.16 -3.32 28.93
CA GLU A 2 16.58 -2.70 27.73
C GLU A 2 16.22 -1.25 28.08
N THR A 3 17.06 -0.30 27.67
CA THR A 3 16.73 1.12 27.75
C THR A 3 15.65 1.37 26.73
N PHE A 4 14.39 1.48 27.19
CA PHE A 4 13.27 1.93 26.37
C PHE A 4 13.66 3.27 25.75
N HIS A 5 14.13 3.24 24.50
CA HIS A 5 14.27 4.41 23.66
C HIS A 5 12.93 5.14 23.70
N ASN A 6 12.94 6.44 23.99
CA ASN A 6 11.76 7.29 23.89
C ASN A 6 10.99 6.89 22.61
N ILE A 7 9.73 6.49 22.78
CA ILE A 7 8.94 5.68 21.84
C ILE A 7 8.47 6.49 20.62
N GLY A 8 9.23 7.52 20.26
CA GLY A 8 8.87 8.61 19.36
C GLY A 8 8.96 9.95 20.10
N THR A 9 9.54 10.94 19.44
CA THR A 9 9.43 12.35 19.86
C THR A 9 7.96 12.77 19.81
N SER A 10 7.57 13.81 20.56
CA SER A 10 6.18 14.32 20.53
C SER A 10 5.70 14.65 19.11
N THR A 11 6.61 15.01 18.22
CA THR A 11 6.35 15.24 16.79
C THR A 11 5.93 13.98 16.04
N ASP A 12 6.53 12.82 16.34
CA ASP A 12 6.19 11.55 15.67
C ASP A 12 4.76 11.12 15.97
N TRP A 13 4.32 11.30 17.22
CA TRP A 13 2.95 11.05 17.65
C TRP A 13 1.95 11.97 16.96
N ILE A 14 2.29 13.26 16.80
CA ILE A 14 1.44 14.22 16.09
C ILE A 14 1.28 13.82 14.63
N VAL A 15 2.38 13.48 13.94
CA VAL A 15 2.34 13.04 12.53
C VAL A 15 1.48 11.78 12.38
N MET A 16 1.61 10.82 13.29
CA MET A 16 0.82 9.60 13.29
C MET A 16 -0.68 9.87 13.44
N ILE A 17 -1.08 10.70 14.41
CA ILE A 17 -2.48 11.06 14.63
C ILE A 17 -3.05 11.80 13.40
N VAL A 18 -2.31 12.77 12.85
CA VAL A 18 -2.73 13.52 11.66
C VAL A 18 -2.93 12.59 10.47
N TYR A 19 -2.03 11.63 10.26
CA TYR A 19 -2.14 10.63 9.21
C TYR A 19 -3.43 9.80 9.32
N PHE A 20 -3.73 9.29 10.52
CA PHE A 20 -4.97 8.52 10.74
C PHE A 20 -6.23 9.35 10.52
N ILE A 21 -6.25 10.60 11.00
CA ILE A 21 -7.39 11.51 10.80
C ILE A 21 -7.57 11.80 9.30
N ALA A 22 -6.48 12.10 8.58
CA ALA A 22 -6.54 12.38 7.15
C ALA A 22 -7.13 11.21 6.36
N ILE A 23 -6.67 9.98 6.63
CA ILE A 23 -7.20 8.77 5.98
C ILE A 23 -8.66 8.53 6.33
N MET A 24 -9.04 8.70 7.60
CA MET A 24 -10.42 8.53 8.05
C MET A 24 -11.36 9.53 7.38
N LEU A 25 -10.97 10.80 7.30
CA LEU A 25 -11.74 11.85 6.62
C LEU A 25 -11.85 11.57 5.12
N PHE A 26 -10.76 11.18 4.48
CA PHE A 26 -10.74 10.84 3.06
C PHE A 26 -11.68 9.65 2.76
N GLY A 27 -11.60 8.58 3.56
CA GLY A 27 -12.48 7.42 3.43
C GLY A 27 -13.94 7.75 3.67
N SER A 28 -14.25 8.56 4.71
CA SER A 28 -15.62 8.99 5.00
C SER A 28 -16.20 9.89 3.90
N TYR A 29 -15.38 10.75 3.31
CA TYR A 29 -15.78 11.59 2.18
C TYR A 29 -16.11 10.76 0.94
N PHE A 30 -15.25 9.81 0.57
CA PHE A 30 -15.49 8.91 -0.57
C PHE A 30 -16.68 7.98 -0.33
N GLY A 31 -16.94 7.56 0.91
CA GLY A 31 -18.09 6.74 1.27
C GLY A 31 -19.45 7.40 0.99
N ARG A 32 -19.54 8.74 0.97
CA ARG A 32 -20.78 9.45 0.61
C ARG A 32 -21.18 9.29 -0.86
N TYR A 33 -20.26 8.91 -1.73
CA TYR A 33 -20.50 8.76 -3.16
C TYR A 33 -20.97 7.36 -3.55
N THR A 34 -20.91 6.40 -2.62
CA THR A 34 -21.27 5.01 -2.87
C THR A 34 -22.69 4.73 -2.42
N LYS A 35 -23.68 4.85 -3.34
CA LYS A 35 -25.11 4.68 -3.02
C LYS A 35 -25.73 3.35 -3.46
N THR A 36 -25.02 2.56 -4.26
CA THR A 36 -25.54 1.31 -4.83
C THR A 36 -24.48 0.21 -4.79
N THR A 37 -24.87 -1.05 -4.65
CA THR A 37 -23.97 -2.22 -4.61
C THR A 37 -23.02 -2.26 -5.82
N SER A 38 -23.51 -1.87 -7.00
CA SER A 38 -22.69 -1.77 -8.22
C SER A 38 -21.61 -0.69 -8.13
N ASP A 39 -21.88 0.44 -7.47
CA ASP A 39 -20.89 1.49 -7.24
C ASP A 39 -19.83 1.06 -6.20
N PHE A 40 -20.20 0.20 -5.25
CA PHE A 40 -19.27 -0.32 -4.24
C PHE A 40 -18.29 -1.35 -4.83
N PHE A 41 -18.78 -2.30 -5.64
CA PHE A 41 -17.93 -3.37 -6.19
C PHE A 41 -17.25 -3.02 -7.52
N PHE A 42 -17.93 -2.30 -8.42
CA PHE A 42 -17.40 -1.97 -9.75
C PHE A 42 -16.87 -0.53 -9.85
N GLY A 43 -16.89 0.25 -8.76
CA GLY A 43 -16.49 1.66 -8.76
C GLY A 43 -17.26 2.50 -9.79
N GLY A 44 -18.46 2.03 -10.19
CA GLY A 44 -19.30 2.60 -11.24
C GLY A 44 -18.65 2.68 -12.63
N ARG A 45 -17.59 1.91 -12.94
CA ARG A 45 -16.76 2.04 -14.16
C ARG A 45 -16.17 3.44 -14.37
N ARG A 46 -16.06 4.24 -13.30
CA ARG A 46 -15.64 5.65 -13.35
C ARG A 46 -14.12 5.80 -13.21
N PHE A 47 -13.45 4.78 -12.67
CA PHE A 47 -12.02 4.77 -12.46
C PHE A 47 -11.29 4.33 -13.73
N SER A 48 -10.28 5.09 -14.12
CA SER A 48 -9.38 4.70 -15.21
C SER A 48 -8.64 3.42 -14.85
N TRP A 49 -8.37 2.59 -15.85
CA TRP A 49 -7.66 1.31 -15.73
C TRP A 49 -6.38 1.40 -14.88
N TRP A 50 -5.58 2.46 -15.04
CA TRP A 50 -4.34 2.67 -14.28
C TRP A 50 -4.57 2.85 -12.76
N LEU A 51 -5.70 3.42 -12.33
CA LEU A 51 -6.03 3.57 -10.90
C LEU A 51 -6.33 2.21 -10.26
N ILE A 52 -7.04 1.35 -10.99
CA ILE A 52 -7.37 0.00 -10.54
C ILE A 52 -6.08 -0.82 -10.39
N THR A 53 -5.19 -0.71 -11.39
CA THR A 53 -3.87 -1.34 -11.35
C THR A 53 -3.04 -0.88 -10.14
N MET A 54 -2.94 0.43 -9.90
CA MET A 54 -2.19 0.96 -8.75
C MET A 54 -2.78 0.48 -7.42
N SER A 55 -4.10 0.34 -7.32
CA SER A 55 -4.77 -0.19 -6.12
C SER A 55 -4.45 -1.68 -5.88
N ILE A 56 -4.43 -2.49 -6.93
CA ILE A 56 -4.06 -3.92 -6.85
C ILE A 56 -2.61 -4.06 -6.39
N VAL A 57 -1.70 -3.28 -6.99
CA VAL A 57 -0.29 -3.24 -6.59
C VAL A 57 -0.16 -2.81 -5.13
N ALA A 58 -0.81 -1.72 -4.73
CA ALA A 58 -0.80 -1.26 -3.34
C ALA A 58 -1.33 -2.30 -2.35
N THR A 59 -2.28 -3.15 -2.77
CA THR A 59 -2.80 -4.26 -1.94
C THR A 59 -1.77 -5.39 -1.81
N GLY A 60 -0.98 -5.65 -2.85
CA GLY A 60 0.10 -6.65 -2.82
C GLY A 60 1.33 -6.20 -2.02
N VAL A 61 1.55 -4.89 -1.86
CA VAL A 61 2.68 -4.34 -1.10
C VAL A 61 2.26 -3.91 0.29
N GLY A 62 2.45 -4.82 1.25
CA GLY A 62 2.24 -4.53 2.67
C GLY A 62 3.52 -4.19 3.44
N SER A 63 3.34 -3.86 4.71
CA SER A 63 4.43 -3.69 5.69
C SER A 63 5.34 -4.92 5.78
N HIS A 64 4.78 -6.12 5.61
CA HIS A 64 5.54 -7.37 5.57
C HIS A 64 6.55 -7.40 4.42
N SER A 65 6.11 -6.99 3.22
CA SER A 65 6.95 -6.92 2.03
C SER A 65 8.10 -5.94 2.27
N PHE A 66 7.84 -4.77 2.86
CA PHE A 66 8.87 -3.77 3.17
C PHE A 66 10.00 -4.35 4.05
N VAL A 67 9.65 -5.01 5.17
CA VAL A 67 10.64 -5.59 6.09
C VAL A 67 11.39 -6.76 5.45
N LYS A 68 10.67 -7.67 4.77
CA LYS A 68 11.24 -8.84 4.07
C LYS A 68 12.30 -8.40 3.04
N TYR A 69 11.97 -7.38 2.26
CA TYR A 69 12.79 -6.86 1.19
C TYR A 69 14.03 -6.13 1.72
N SER A 70 13.88 -5.29 2.74
CA SER A 70 15.03 -4.65 3.40
C SER A 70 15.99 -5.66 4.04
N ALA A 71 15.46 -6.70 4.69
CA ALA A 71 16.29 -7.76 5.28
C ALA A 71 17.07 -8.55 4.23
N LYS A 72 16.42 -8.90 3.10
CA LYS A 72 17.09 -9.62 2.00
C LYS A 72 18.13 -8.79 1.27
N GLY A 73 17.89 -7.48 1.14
CA GLY A 73 18.89 -6.53 0.64
C GLY A 73 20.13 -6.44 1.53
N PHE A 74 19.95 -6.51 2.85
CA PHE A 74 21.05 -6.50 3.81
C PHE A 74 21.90 -7.78 3.75
N GLU A 75 21.26 -8.95 3.62
CA GLU A 75 21.97 -10.23 3.59
C GLU A 75 22.69 -10.52 2.26
N HIS A 76 22.09 -10.17 1.12
CA HIS A 76 22.54 -10.64 -0.21
C HIS A 76 22.94 -9.50 -1.17
N GLY A 77 22.97 -8.24 -0.70
CA GLY A 77 23.30 -7.07 -1.53
C GLY A 77 22.37 -6.92 -2.74
N ILE A 78 22.90 -6.36 -3.84
CA ILE A 78 22.15 -6.15 -5.10
C ILE A 78 21.72 -7.49 -5.74
N SER A 79 22.35 -8.62 -5.38
CA SER A 79 21.95 -9.93 -5.88
C SER A 79 20.56 -10.36 -5.39
N SER A 80 20.04 -9.74 -4.33
CA SER A 80 18.66 -9.94 -3.87
C SER A 80 17.60 -9.36 -4.81
N SER A 81 17.95 -8.44 -5.72
CA SER A 81 17.04 -7.83 -6.71
C SER A 81 16.38 -8.87 -7.63
N MET A 82 16.99 -10.04 -7.81
CA MET A 82 16.42 -11.16 -8.57
C MET A 82 15.15 -11.72 -7.90
N THR A 83 15.10 -11.77 -6.56
CA THR A 83 13.91 -12.18 -5.80
C THR A 83 12.79 -11.16 -5.95
N TYR A 84 13.10 -9.87 -6.11
CA TYR A 84 12.10 -8.83 -6.39
C TYR A 84 11.45 -9.01 -7.75
N LEU A 85 12.23 -9.34 -8.78
CA LEU A 85 11.71 -9.58 -10.13
C LEU A 85 10.86 -10.86 -10.20
N ASN A 86 11.14 -11.87 -9.36
CA ASN A 86 10.35 -13.09 -9.28
C ASN A 86 9.04 -12.91 -8.49
N ASP A 87 9.04 -12.17 -7.37
CA ASP A 87 7.81 -11.87 -6.63
C ASP A 87 6.91 -10.87 -7.37
N TRP A 88 7.34 -10.27 -8.49
CA TRP A 88 6.60 -9.21 -9.20
C TRP A 88 6.44 -9.45 -10.71
N PHE A 89 6.84 -10.61 -11.24
CA PHE A 89 6.67 -10.91 -12.68
C PHE A 89 5.20 -10.86 -13.11
N PHE A 90 4.28 -11.07 -12.17
CA PHE A 90 2.84 -11.05 -12.39
C PHE A 90 2.25 -9.64 -12.42
N VAL A 91 2.99 -8.62 -11.98
CA VAL A 91 2.49 -7.23 -11.97
C VAL A 91 2.11 -6.78 -13.37
N PRO A 92 2.94 -6.92 -14.43
CA PRO A 92 2.52 -6.63 -15.80
C PRO A 92 1.21 -7.34 -16.20
N PHE A 93 1.00 -8.60 -15.80
CA PHE A 93 -0.26 -9.30 -16.08
C PHE A 93 -1.45 -8.70 -15.33
N PHE A 94 -1.26 -8.23 -14.09
CA PHE A 94 -2.30 -7.49 -13.34
C PHE A 94 -2.50 -6.06 -13.82
N MET A 95 -1.50 -5.44 -14.45
CA MET A 95 -1.66 -4.18 -15.16
C MET A 95 -2.49 -4.46 -16.42
N PHE A 96 -1.98 -5.24 -17.36
CA PHE A 96 -2.52 -5.34 -18.73
C PHE A 96 -3.61 -6.41 -18.93
N GLY A 97 -3.91 -7.26 -17.95
CA GLY A 97 -4.91 -8.34 -18.07
C GLY A 97 -6.36 -7.88 -18.18
N TRP A 98 -6.63 -6.57 -18.06
CA TRP A 98 -7.95 -5.96 -18.14
C TRP A 98 -8.11 -4.99 -19.32
N LEU A 99 -7.09 -4.89 -20.19
CA LEU A 99 -7.15 -4.24 -21.51
C LEU A 99 -7.66 -5.24 -22.56
#